data_AF-A0A914TH98-F1
#
_entry.id   AF-A0A914TH98-F1
#
_cell.length_a   1.000
_cell.length_b   1.000
_cell.length_c   1.000
_cell.angle_alpha   90.00
_cell.angle_beta   90.00
_cell.angle_gamma   90.00
#
_symmetry.space_group_name_H-M   'P 1'
#
loop_
_entity.id
_entity.type
_entity.pdbx_description
1 polymer ?
#
loop_
_entity_poly.entity_id
_entity_poly.type
_entity_poly.pdbx_seq_one_letter_code
_entity_poly.pdbx_strand_id
1 'polypeptide(L)'
;MSDVIKIIPGDLFFFLKKLPSSGDVYDTDEKNILDNELTNYHCGLFCDEFTIIHVLREKGTIQQPFWEAVSVTSPSRIEICRVKCSPEQRNQAVKFAYSELGTAYNDILTPNFINSKNQKAYSCTQLICEAFGGNMFEQEPMSLKDKNGNFYRHFVQLFGSLNMPIPEGRLGTWPTQFRKSKHLFLVKVFERENEKIVEKELDKENSKNGKSKIPPSRL
;
A
#
# COMPACT_ATOMS: atom_id res chain seq x y z
N MET A 1 20.37 -9.92 24.15
CA MET A 1 19.16 -9.09 24.11
C MET A 1 18.80 -8.96 22.64
N SER A 2 17.67 -9.54 22.21
CA SER A 2 17.19 -9.32 20.84
C SER A 2 16.65 -7.90 20.78
N ASP A 3 17.35 -7.00 20.10
CA ASP A 3 16.88 -5.65 19.85
C ASP A 3 15.55 -5.73 19.11
N VAL A 4 14.46 -5.39 19.82
CA VAL A 4 13.15 -5.27 19.21
C VAL A 4 13.20 -4.05 18.31
N ILE A 5 13.31 -4.26 16.99
CA ILE A 5 13.33 -3.16 16.04
C ILE A 5 11.98 -2.44 16.11
N LYS A 6 12.02 -1.20 16.61
CA LYS A 6 10.84 -0.34 16.76
C LYS A 6 10.40 0.19 15.40
N ILE A 7 9.09 0.25 15.17
CA ILE A 7 8.47 0.97 14.04
C ILE A 7 8.64 2.47 14.29
N ILE A 8 9.08 3.21 13.26
CA ILE A 8 9.33 4.64 13.34
C ILE A 8 8.65 5.39 12.18
N PRO A 9 8.42 6.71 12.31
CA PRO A 9 7.94 7.53 11.20
C PRO A 9 8.77 7.33 9.93
N GLY A 10 8.11 7.13 8.80
CA GLY A 10 8.68 6.86 7.48
C GLY A 10 9.02 5.39 7.21
N ASP A 11 8.77 4.47 8.16
CA ASP A 11 8.67 3.05 7.84
C ASP A 11 7.47 2.83 6.90
N LEU A 12 7.59 1.86 6.02
CA LEU A 12 6.59 1.52 5.03
C LEU A 12 5.89 0.23 5.45
N PHE A 13 4.58 0.15 5.22
CA PHE A 13 3.86 -1.11 5.32
C PHE A 13 3.49 -1.62 3.93
N PHE A 14 3.44 -2.94 3.82
CA PHE A 14 2.93 -3.65 2.66
C PHE A 14 1.89 -4.66 3.14
N PHE A 15 0.73 -4.64 2.49
CA PHE A 15 -0.33 -5.61 2.70
C PHE A 15 -0.29 -6.64 1.57
N LEU A 16 -0.16 -7.90 1.98
CA LEU A 16 -0.07 -9.04 1.08
C LEU A 16 -1.28 -9.95 1.30
N LYS A 17 -1.82 -10.50 0.21
CA LYS A 17 -2.87 -11.52 0.22
C LYS A 17 -2.38 -12.80 -0.42
N LYS A 18 -2.76 -13.96 0.13
CA LYS A 18 -2.63 -15.26 -0.54
C LYS A 18 -3.59 -15.26 -1.73
N LEU A 19 -3.11 -15.67 -2.90
CA LEU A 19 -3.96 -15.82 -4.07
C LEU A 19 -4.94 -16.97 -3.85
N PRO A 20 -6.21 -16.83 -4.26
CA PRO A 20 -7.13 -17.96 -4.25
C PRO A 20 -6.64 -19.04 -5.23
N SER A 21 -6.72 -20.30 -4.83
CA SER A 21 -6.30 -21.46 -5.64
C SER A 21 -7.08 -21.61 -6.97
N SER A 22 -8.13 -20.81 -7.18
CA SER A 22 -9.07 -20.91 -8.30
C SER A 22 -8.94 -19.82 -9.39
N GLY A 23 -7.88 -19.01 -9.39
CA GLY A 23 -7.54 -18.15 -10.56
C GLY A 23 -8.45 -16.94 -10.83
N ASP A 24 -9.56 -16.76 -10.11
CA ASP A 24 -10.41 -15.57 -10.18
C ASP A 24 -9.85 -14.45 -9.30
N VAL A 25 -8.81 -13.78 -9.77
CA VAL A 25 -8.17 -12.67 -9.06
C VAL A 25 -8.64 -11.35 -9.68
N TYR A 26 -9.65 -10.74 -9.06
CA TYR A 26 -9.88 -9.29 -9.17
C TYR A 26 -8.90 -8.56 -8.26
N ASP A 27 -7.63 -8.62 -8.63
CA ASP A 27 -6.65 -7.59 -8.37
C ASP A 27 -5.48 -7.94 -9.26
N THR A 28 -5.08 -6.97 -10.04
CA THR A 28 -4.15 -7.13 -11.14
C THR A 28 -2.89 -7.79 -10.61
N ASP A 29 -2.49 -8.88 -11.28
CA ASP A 29 -1.11 -9.24 -11.54
C ASP A 29 -0.67 -10.61 -11.01
N GLU A 30 -0.77 -11.60 -11.90
CA GLU A 30 0.12 -12.76 -11.87
C GLU A 30 1.63 -12.35 -11.99
N LYS A 31 1.93 -11.12 -12.45
CA LYS A 31 3.29 -10.52 -12.42
C LYS A 31 3.67 -9.91 -11.06
N ASN A 32 2.71 -9.75 -10.14
CA ASN A 32 2.92 -9.31 -8.76
C ASN A 32 2.92 -10.50 -7.78
N ILE A 33 3.14 -11.71 -8.27
CA ILE A 33 3.39 -12.85 -7.40
C ILE A 33 4.79 -12.66 -6.80
N LEU A 34 4.84 -12.40 -5.50
CA LEU A 34 6.04 -12.56 -4.70
C LEU A 34 6.25 -14.07 -4.47
N ASP A 35 7.49 -14.47 -4.15
CA ASP A 35 7.81 -15.84 -3.75
C ASP A 35 6.72 -16.37 -2.77
N ASN A 36 6.13 -17.53 -3.10
CA ASN A 36 5.05 -18.21 -2.36
C ASN A 36 3.62 -17.66 -2.50
N GLU A 37 3.15 -17.34 -3.72
CA GLU A 37 1.72 -17.10 -4.02
C GLU A 37 1.09 -15.89 -3.29
N LEU A 38 1.91 -14.95 -2.84
CA LEU A 38 1.47 -13.72 -2.18
C LEU A 38 1.55 -12.54 -3.14
N THR A 39 0.46 -11.78 -3.24
CA THR A 39 0.41 -10.54 -4.02
C THR A 39 0.35 -9.34 -3.08
N ASN A 40 1.26 -8.39 -3.28
CA ASN A 40 1.20 -7.09 -2.62
C ASN A 40 0.22 -6.21 -3.36
N TYR A 41 -0.86 -5.83 -2.69
CA TYR A 41 -1.95 -5.07 -3.29
C TYR A 41 -2.09 -3.66 -2.70
N HIS A 42 -1.41 -3.37 -1.57
CA HIS A 42 -1.51 -2.06 -0.94
C HIS A 42 -0.30 -1.70 -0.09
N CYS A 43 0.05 -0.43 -0.07
CA CYS A 43 1.14 0.10 0.73
C CYS A 43 0.89 1.54 1.19
N GLY A 44 1.74 1.98 2.11
CA GLY A 44 1.76 3.35 2.63
C GLY A 44 2.91 3.51 3.62
N LEU A 45 2.88 4.58 4.39
CA LEU A 45 3.93 4.86 5.37
C LEU A 45 3.35 5.14 6.76
N PHE A 46 4.13 4.82 7.77
CA PHE A 46 3.90 5.21 9.16
C PHE A 46 4.26 6.68 9.33
N CYS A 47 3.35 7.48 9.90
CA CYS A 47 3.67 8.83 10.35
C CYS A 47 4.09 8.86 11.82
N ASP A 48 3.74 7.82 12.58
CA ASP A 48 4.22 7.51 13.92
C ASP A 48 4.18 5.98 14.16
N GLU A 49 4.26 5.52 15.41
CA GLU A 49 4.30 4.07 15.72
C GLU A 49 2.99 3.33 15.41
N PHE A 50 1.85 4.03 15.39
CA PHE A 50 0.52 3.43 15.29
C PHE A 50 -0.33 4.00 14.16
N THR A 51 0.05 5.14 13.60
CA THR A 51 -0.73 5.84 12.58
C THR A 51 -0.03 5.78 11.24
N ILE A 52 -0.82 5.58 10.19
CA ILE A 52 -0.34 5.53 8.80
C ILE A 52 -0.97 6.61 7.94
N ILE A 53 -0.27 6.94 6.86
CA ILE A 53 -0.78 7.67 5.71
C ILE A 53 -0.71 6.76 4.49
N HIS A 54 -1.83 6.62 3.78
CA HIS A 54 -1.94 5.80 2.58
C HIS A 54 -3.04 6.32 1.64
N VAL A 55 -3.10 5.79 0.42
CA VAL A 55 -4.08 6.21 -0.58
C VAL A 55 -5.11 5.11 -0.84
N LEU A 56 -6.39 5.40 -0.61
CA LEU A 56 -7.50 4.49 -0.90
C LEU A 56 -8.26 4.95 -2.14
N ARG A 57 -8.83 4.01 -2.89
CA ARG A 57 -9.55 4.30 -4.13
C ARG A 57 -10.74 5.23 -3.93
N GLU A 58 -11.50 5.04 -2.86
CA GLU A 58 -12.74 5.78 -2.59
C GLU A 58 -12.49 7.07 -1.79
N LYS A 59 -11.42 7.13 -0.99
CA LYS A 59 -11.16 8.23 -0.05
C LYS A 59 -9.97 9.11 -0.43
N GLY A 60 -9.16 8.68 -1.40
CA GLY A 60 -7.89 9.34 -1.69
C GLY A 60 -6.87 9.16 -0.57
N THR A 61 -5.98 10.13 -0.42
CA THR A 61 -4.92 10.11 0.61
C THR A 61 -5.50 10.43 1.97
N ILE A 62 -5.39 9.47 2.90
CA ILE A 62 -5.93 9.58 4.25
C ILE A 62 -4.90 9.21 5.31
N GLN A 63 -5.17 9.66 6.52
CA GLN A 63 -4.50 9.23 7.74
C GLN A 63 -5.48 8.40 8.57
N GLN A 64 -5.05 7.24 9.06
CA GLN A 64 -5.86 6.40 9.96
C GLN A 64 -4.98 5.51 10.84
N PRO A 65 -5.52 4.97 11.96
CA PRO A 65 -4.84 3.97 12.76
C PRO A 65 -4.46 2.76 11.90
N PHE A 66 -3.24 2.26 12.10
CA PHE A 66 -2.71 1.14 11.35
C PHE A 66 -3.59 -0.10 11.49
N TRP A 67 -4.00 -0.39 12.72
CA TRP A 67 -4.77 -1.60 12.99
C TRP A 67 -6.21 -1.50 12.49
N GLU A 68 -6.79 -0.31 12.39
CA GLU A 68 -8.07 -0.11 11.70
C GLU A 68 -7.94 -0.48 10.21
N ALA A 69 -6.84 -0.05 9.56
CA ALA A 69 -6.54 -0.43 8.18
C ALA A 69 -6.40 -1.95 8.03
N VAL A 70 -5.70 -2.61 8.94
CA VAL A 70 -5.52 -4.07 8.95
C VAL A 70 -6.85 -4.79 9.12
N SER A 71 -7.72 -4.36 10.03
CA SER A 71 -9.04 -4.97 10.25
C SER A 71 -9.91 -4.91 9.00
N VAL A 72 -9.95 -3.74 8.34
CA VAL A 72 -10.77 -3.52 7.13
C VAL A 72 -10.21 -4.27 5.92
N THR A 73 -8.90 -4.24 5.71
CA THR A 73 -8.27 -4.83 4.51
C THR A 73 -8.02 -6.34 4.65
N SER A 74 -7.96 -6.84 5.89
CA SER A 74 -7.79 -8.25 6.22
C SER A 74 -6.63 -8.93 5.48
N PRO A 75 -5.40 -8.37 5.51
CA PRO A 75 -4.26 -8.92 4.80
C PRO A 75 -3.87 -10.30 5.35
N SER A 76 -3.40 -11.19 4.49
CA SER A 76 -2.84 -12.50 4.89
C SER A 76 -1.47 -12.33 5.56
N ARG A 77 -0.69 -11.37 5.08
CA ARG A 77 0.63 -11.03 5.60
C ARG A 77 0.85 -9.54 5.52
N ILE A 78 1.54 -9.01 6.51
CA ILE A 78 1.94 -7.62 6.60
C ILE A 78 3.45 -7.61 6.71
N GLU A 79 4.09 -6.74 5.93
CA GLU A 79 5.51 -6.50 6.05
C GLU A 79 5.76 -5.03 6.32
N ILE A 80 6.60 -4.75 7.31
CA ILE A 80 7.10 -3.42 7.61
C ILE A 80 8.53 -3.36 7.12
N CYS A 81 8.82 -2.40 6.26
CA CYS A 81 10.14 -2.17 5.70
C CYS A 81 10.61 -0.75 6.02
N ARG A 82 11.92 -0.56 6.07
CA ARG A 82 12.54 0.75 6.24
C ARG A 82 13.33 1.13 5.00
N VAL A 83 13.18 2.39 4.60
CA VAL A 83 13.96 2.98 3.51
C VAL A 83 15.37 3.32 4.00
N LYS A 84 16.40 2.88 3.26
CA LYS A 84 17.80 3.24 3.44
C LYS A 84 18.01 4.70 3.01
N CYS A 85 17.73 5.62 3.91
CA CYS A 85 17.80 7.07 3.71
C CYS A 85 18.27 7.78 4.99
N SER A 86 18.64 9.06 4.87
CA SER A 86 18.97 9.88 6.04
C SER A 86 17.72 10.16 6.90
N PRO A 87 17.88 10.44 8.21
CA PRO A 87 16.77 10.87 9.06
C PRO A 87 16.02 12.08 8.51
N GLU A 88 16.73 13.04 7.90
CA GLU A 88 16.15 14.26 7.31
C GLU A 88 15.26 13.91 6.11
N GLN A 89 15.73 13.05 5.20
CA GLN A 89 14.94 12.58 4.06
C GLN A 89 13.68 11.86 4.53
N ARG A 90 13.79 11.02 5.57
CA ARG A 90 12.64 10.32 6.15
C ARG A 90 11.63 11.28 6.74
N ASN A 91 12.10 12.28 7.48
CA ASN A 91 11.23 13.32 8.06
C ASN A 91 10.56 14.17 6.97
N GLN A 92 11.27 14.46 5.88
CA GLN A 92 10.71 15.15 4.71
C GLN A 92 9.63 14.30 4.04
N ALA A 93 9.85 13.00 3.89
CA ALA A 93 8.86 12.08 3.32
C ALA A 93 7.56 12.05 4.13
N VAL A 94 7.66 11.97 5.46
CA VAL A 94 6.49 12.03 6.35
C VAL A 94 5.78 13.38 6.22
N LYS A 95 6.52 14.50 6.22
CA LYS A 95 5.94 15.84 6.04
C LYS A 95 5.24 16.01 4.69
N PHE A 96 5.83 15.47 3.62
CA PHE A 96 5.22 15.46 2.30
C PHE A 96 3.91 14.70 2.33
N ALA A 97 3.89 13.47 2.85
CA ALA A 97 2.67 12.67 2.93
C ALA A 97 1.56 13.37 3.72
N TYR A 98 1.90 14.09 4.80
CA TYR A 98 0.95 14.94 5.52
C TYR A 98 0.38 16.07 4.64
N SER A 99 1.21 16.73 3.83
CA SER A 99 0.75 17.80 2.93
C SER A 99 -0.16 17.29 1.81
N GLU A 100 -0.16 15.99 1.54
CA GLU A 100 -0.98 15.37 0.50
C GLU A 100 -2.30 14.78 1.02
N LEU A 101 -2.63 14.92 2.31
CA LEU A 101 -3.91 14.48 2.86
C LEU A 101 -5.09 15.14 2.10
N GLY A 102 -6.07 14.33 1.73
CA GLY A 102 -7.25 14.75 0.96
C GLY A 102 -7.06 14.77 -0.56
N THR A 103 -5.85 14.52 -1.08
CA THR A 103 -5.67 14.33 -2.54
C THR A 103 -6.40 13.10 -3.05
N ALA A 104 -6.85 13.13 -4.31
CA ALA A 104 -7.67 12.07 -4.87
C ALA A 104 -6.85 10.79 -5.19
N TYR A 105 -7.54 9.69 -5.45
CA TYR A 105 -6.91 8.48 -5.98
C TYR A 105 -6.72 8.58 -7.50
N ASN A 106 -5.55 8.16 -7.98
CA ASN A 106 -5.21 8.09 -9.39
C ASN A 106 -5.79 6.80 -10.01
N ASP A 107 -7.04 6.87 -10.45
CA ASP A 107 -7.80 5.75 -11.03
C ASP A 107 -7.38 5.37 -12.45
N ILE A 108 -6.61 6.21 -13.13
CA ILE A 108 -6.12 5.99 -14.49
C ILE A 108 -4.62 5.65 -14.54
N LEU A 109 -3.98 5.52 -13.37
CA LEU A 109 -2.57 5.13 -13.20
C LEU A 109 -1.59 5.94 -14.06
N THR A 110 -1.88 7.22 -14.29
CA THR A 110 -1.02 8.10 -15.10
C THR A 110 0.18 8.58 -14.29
N PRO A 111 1.38 8.72 -14.89
CA PRO A 111 2.56 9.26 -14.21
C PRO A 111 2.45 10.75 -13.86
N ASN A 112 1.46 11.46 -14.41
CA ASN A 112 1.31 12.91 -14.23
C ASN A 112 0.58 13.30 -12.93
N PHE A 113 0.35 12.36 -12.01
CA PHE A 113 -0.33 12.59 -10.73
C PHE A 113 -1.72 13.23 -10.86
N ILE A 114 -2.51 12.76 -11.83
CA ILE A 114 -3.90 13.20 -12.03
C ILE A 114 -4.84 12.01 -12.14
N ASN A 115 -6.10 12.19 -11.77
CA ASN A 115 -7.14 11.18 -11.98
C ASN A 115 -7.94 11.44 -13.26
N SER A 116 -8.93 10.59 -13.55
CA SER A 116 -9.89 10.74 -14.65
C SER A 116 -10.67 12.06 -14.66
N LYS A 117 -10.71 12.77 -13.52
CA LYS A 117 -11.35 14.08 -13.35
C LYS A 117 -10.37 15.25 -13.42
N ASN A 118 -9.13 15.00 -13.84
CA ASN A 118 -8.06 16.00 -13.94
C ASN A 118 -7.73 16.69 -12.60
N GLN A 119 -7.94 15.99 -11.48
CA GLN A 119 -7.58 16.45 -10.14
C GLN A 119 -6.23 15.86 -9.75
N LYS A 120 -5.44 16.59 -8.94
CA LYS A 120 -4.22 16.07 -8.33
C LYS A 120 -4.53 14.77 -7.58
N ALA A 121 -3.83 13.71 -7.92
CA ALA A 121 -4.13 12.38 -7.46
C ALA A 121 -2.90 11.47 -7.42
N TYR A 122 -2.89 10.54 -6.48
CA TYR A 122 -1.82 9.56 -6.32
C TYR A 122 -2.38 8.13 -6.34
N SER A 123 -1.58 7.18 -6.80
CA SER A 123 -1.70 5.80 -6.34
C SER A 123 -0.94 5.63 -5.00
N CYS A 124 -1.13 4.50 -4.32
CA CYS A 124 -0.42 4.21 -3.08
C CYS A 124 1.11 4.23 -3.24
N THR A 125 1.64 3.69 -4.33
CA THR A 125 3.08 3.70 -4.64
C THR A 125 3.58 5.07 -5.07
N GLN A 126 2.81 5.80 -5.89
CA GLN A 126 3.19 7.14 -6.32
C GLN A 126 3.38 8.10 -5.14
N LEU A 127 2.48 8.04 -4.14
CA LEU A 127 2.62 8.84 -2.93
C LEU A 127 3.97 8.59 -2.24
N ILE A 128 4.37 7.32 -2.10
CA ILE A 128 5.63 6.96 -1.43
C ILE A 128 6.83 7.37 -2.29
N CYS A 129 6.78 7.12 -3.60
CA CYS A 129 7.84 7.51 -4.52
C CYS A 129 8.11 9.03 -4.43
N GLU A 130 7.05 9.84 -4.52
CA GLU A 130 7.18 11.29 -4.40
C GLU A 130 7.66 11.72 -3.02
N ALA A 131 7.17 11.09 -1.94
CA ALA A 131 7.60 11.40 -0.58
C ALA A 131 9.11 11.25 -0.37
N PHE A 132 9.71 10.22 -0.97
CA PHE A 132 11.15 9.93 -0.85
C PHE A 132 12.00 10.45 -2.02
N GLY A 133 11.42 11.29 -2.89
CA GLY A 133 12.16 12.06 -3.90
C GLY A 133 12.17 11.49 -5.32
N GLY A 134 11.09 10.81 -5.76
CA GLY A 134 10.73 10.45 -7.14
C GLY A 134 11.62 9.43 -7.84
N ASN A 135 12.93 9.58 -7.71
CA ASN A 135 13.99 8.81 -8.39
C ASN A 135 14.59 7.71 -7.51
N MET A 136 14.18 7.62 -6.23
CA MET A 136 14.70 6.61 -5.29
C MET A 136 14.22 5.19 -5.66
N PHE A 137 13.10 5.09 -6.35
CA PHE A 137 12.51 3.82 -6.77
C PHE A 137 12.48 3.76 -8.29
N GLU A 138 13.01 2.67 -8.84
CA GLU A 138 13.05 2.45 -10.28
C GLU A 138 11.61 2.30 -10.80
N GLN A 139 11.27 3.08 -11.83
CA GLN A 139 10.00 2.93 -12.55
C GLN A 139 10.21 1.98 -13.71
N GLU A 140 9.28 1.05 -13.90
CA GLU A 140 9.32 0.09 -15.00
C GLU A 140 8.06 0.25 -15.87
N PRO A 141 8.11 -0.14 -17.15
CA PRO A 141 6.93 -0.24 -17.99
C PRO A 141 5.87 -1.15 -17.34
N MET A 142 4.70 -0.60 -17.04
CA MET A 142 3.58 -1.37 -16.52
C MET A 142 2.97 -2.25 -17.60
N SER A 143 2.54 -3.45 -17.23
CA SER A 143 1.79 -4.33 -18.12
C SER A 143 0.47 -4.68 -17.46
N LEU A 144 -0.63 -4.37 -18.15
CA LEU A 144 -2.00 -4.60 -17.74
C LEU A 144 -2.59 -5.84 -18.41
N LYS A 145 -1.69 -6.73 -18.87
CA LYS A 145 -1.99 -7.98 -19.57
C LYS A 145 -1.79 -9.18 -18.67
N ASP A 146 -2.61 -10.21 -18.87
CA ASP A 146 -2.46 -11.53 -18.29
C ASP A 146 -1.29 -12.31 -18.92
N LYS A 147 -1.03 -13.52 -18.42
CA LYS A 147 -0.02 -14.43 -18.99
C LYS A 147 -0.24 -14.83 -20.45
N ASN A 148 -1.47 -14.71 -20.95
CA ASN A 148 -1.84 -15.01 -22.33
C ASN A 148 -1.68 -13.79 -23.24
N GLY A 149 -1.30 -12.62 -22.70
CA GLY A 149 -1.15 -11.37 -23.43
C GLY A 149 -2.44 -10.58 -23.62
N ASN A 150 -3.54 -10.97 -22.97
CA ASN A 150 -4.84 -10.28 -23.03
C ASN A 150 -4.95 -9.24 -21.92
N PHE A 151 -5.60 -8.11 -22.21
CA PHE A 151 -5.89 -7.12 -21.17
C PHE A 151 -6.92 -7.67 -20.16
N TYR A 152 -6.70 -7.38 -18.87
CA TYR A 152 -7.70 -7.70 -17.85
C TYR A 152 -9.02 -6.99 -18.14
N ARG A 153 -10.14 -7.72 -18.01
CA ARG A 153 -11.50 -7.23 -18.28
C ARG A 153 -11.81 -5.92 -17.55
N HIS A 154 -11.34 -5.79 -16.31
CA HIS A 154 -11.51 -4.58 -15.51
C HIS A 154 -10.97 -3.34 -16.23
N PHE A 155 -9.74 -3.41 -16.75
CA PHE A 155 -9.13 -2.28 -17.47
C PHE A 155 -9.79 -2.01 -18.81
N VAL A 156 -10.17 -3.06 -19.54
CA VAL A 156 -10.93 -2.89 -20.79
C VAL A 156 -12.22 -2.11 -20.52
N GLN A 157 -12.95 -2.45 -19.46
CA GLN A 157 -14.18 -1.78 -19.08
C GLN A 157 -13.94 -0.34 -18.59
N LEU A 158 -12.97 -0.15 -17.69
CA LEU A 158 -12.63 1.16 -17.13
C LEU A 158 -12.20 2.14 -18.23
N PHE A 159 -11.16 1.80 -18.99
CA PHE A 159 -10.61 2.67 -20.01
C PHE A 159 -11.55 2.84 -21.20
N GLY A 160 -12.33 1.81 -21.54
CA GLY A 160 -13.42 1.92 -22.52
C GLY A 160 -14.48 2.93 -22.09
N SER A 161 -14.91 2.91 -20.82
CA SER A 161 -15.89 3.88 -20.30
C SER A 161 -15.37 5.31 -20.24
N LEU A 162 -14.06 5.49 -20.06
CA LEU A 162 -13.39 6.79 -20.02
C LEU A 162 -13.02 7.30 -21.42
N ASN A 163 -13.25 6.51 -22.48
CA ASN A 163 -12.77 6.78 -23.84
C ASN A 163 -11.25 7.09 -23.89
N MET A 164 -10.47 6.32 -23.12
CA MET A 164 -9.04 6.46 -22.99
C MET A 164 -8.32 5.18 -23.43
N PRO A 165 -7.09 5.27 -23.96
CA PRO A 165 -6.27 4.08 -24.20
C PRO A 165 -5.80 3.48 -22.88
N ILE A 166 -5.78 2.15 -22.81
CA ILE A 166 -5.14 1.42 -21.70
C ILE A 166 -3.64 1.77 -21.68
N PRO A 167 -3.06 2.19 -20.54
CA PRO A 167 -1.69 2.70 -20.45
C PRO A 167 -0.63 1.57 -20.44
N GLU A 168 -0.75 0.60 -21.36
CA GLU A 168 0.22 -0.48 -21.52
C GLU A 168 1.62 0.06 -21.86
N GLY A 169 2.64 -0.44 -21.17
CA GLY A 169 4.03 -0.05 -21.38
C GLY A 169 4.40 1.33 -20.86
N ARG A 170 3.48 2.08 -20.24
CA ARG A 170 3.80 3.35 -19.60
C ARG A 170 4.57 3.12 -18.30
N LEU A 171 5.48 4.04 -17.98
CA LEU A 171 6.21 4.00 -16.72
C LEU A 171 5.24 4.14 -15.54
N GLY A 172 5.45 3.31 -14.54
CA GLY A 172 4.75 3.37 -13.27
C GLY A 172 5.45 2.51 -12.23
N THR A 173 4.80 2.34 -11.08
CA THR A 173 5.36 1.58 -9.97
C THR A 173 4.28 0.74 -9.33
N TRP A 174 4.45 -0.58 -9.36
CA TRP A 174 3.58 -1.52 -8.63
C TRP A 174 4.09 -1.75 -7.22
N PRO A 175 3.22 -2.02 -6.23
CA PRO A 175 3.65 -2.31 -4.86
C PRO A 175 4.67 -3.45 -4.76
N THR A 176 4.60 -4.46 -5.64
CA THR A 176 5.59 -5.57 -5.61
C THR A 176 6.96 -5.20 -6.14
N GLN A 177 7.03 -4.42 -7.22
CA GLN A 177 8.30 -3.89 -7.74
C GLN A 177 8.93 -3.00 -6.68
N PHE A 178 8.11 -2.11 -6.09
CA PHE A 178 8.52 -1.23 -5.02
C PHE A 178 9.13 -2.01 -3.84
N ARG A 179 8.49 -3.10 -3.43
CA ARG A 179 8.98 -3.99 -2.36
C ARG A 179 10.35 -4.61 -2.67
N LYS A 180 10.65 -4.90 -3.94
CA LYS A 180 11.93 -5.49 -4.38
C LYS A 180 13.08 -4.47 -4.44
N SER A 181 12.81 -3.19 -4.16
CA SER A 181 13.83 -2.14 -4.18
C SER A 181 14.99 -2.46 -3.23
N LYS A 182 16.22 -2.34 -3.73
CA LYS A 182 17.48 -2.44 -2.96
C LYS A 182 17.57 -1.40 -1.83
N HIS A 183 16.76 -0.34 -1.90
CA HIS A 183 16.67 0.72 -0.91
C HIS A 183 15.78 0.36 0.28
N LEU A 184 15.11 -0.80 0.27
CA LEU A 184 14.33 -1.27 1.40
C LEU A 184 15.09 -2.34 2.19
N PHE A 185 14.82 -2.41 3.49
CA PHE A 185 15.12 -3.58 4.30
C PHE A 185 13.96 -3.91 5.22
N LEU A 186 13.75 -5.20 5.44
CA LEU A 186 12.66 -5.71 6.26
C LEU A 186 12.92 -5.41 7.74
N VAL A 187 11.93 -4.82 8.40
CA VAL A 187 11.93 -4.50 9.83
C VAL A 187 11.12 -5.50 10.63
N LYS A 188 9.89 -5.80 10.16
CA LYS A 188 8.96 -6.67 10.88
C LYS A 188 8.01 -7.37 9.93
N VAL A 189 7.57 -8.57 10.30
CA VAL A 189 6.54 -9.33 9.58
C VAL A 189 5.43 -9.68 10.56
N PHE A 190 4.19 -9.57 10.10
CA PHE A 190 3.03 -10.13 10.78
C PHE A 190 2.32 -11.08 9.83
N GLU A 191 2.01 -12.28 10.28
CA GLU A 191 1.24 -13.27 9.51
C GLU A 191 -0.10 -13.51 10.19
N ARG A 192 -1.17 -13.54 9.40
CA ARG A 192 -2.55 -13.61 9.92
C ARG A 192 -2.84 -14.92 10.66
N GLU A 193 -2.13 -16.00 10.38
CA GLU A 193 -2.23 -17.26 11.16
C GLU A 193 -1.91 -17.05 12.66
N ASN A 194 -1.38 -15.88 13.04
CA ASN A 194 -1.26 -15.41 14.42
C ASN A 194 -2.39 -14.45 14.86
N GLU A 195 -3.67 -14.74 14.58
CA GLU A 195 -4.85 -13.87 14.85
C GLU A 195 -4.84 -13.21 16.25
N LYS A 196 -4.29 -13.90 17.26
CA LYS A 196 -4.08 -13.39 18.62
C LYS A 196 -3.20 -12.13 18.71
N ILE A 197 -2.41 -11.79 17.68
CA ILE A 197 -1.55 -10.60 17.65
C ILE A 197 -2.37 -9.36 17.29
N VAL A 198 -3.25 -9.43 16.30
CA VAL A 198 -4.04 -8.27 15.87
C VAL A 198 -4.98 -7.82 16.99
N GLU A 199 -5.66 -8.76 17.64
CA GLU A 199 -6.51 -8.47 18.80
C GLU A 199 -5.71 -7.90 19.97
N LYS A 200 -4.55 -8.48 20.30
CA LYS A 200 -3.69 -7.98 21.38
C LYS A 200 -3.11 -6.59 21.10
N GLU A 201 -2.75 -6.29 19.86
CA GLU A 201 -2.19 -4.98 19.50
C GLU A 201 -3.28 -3.91 19.41
N LEU A 202 -4.49 -4.24 18.91
CA LEU A 202 -5.67 -3.39 19.01
C LEU A 202 -6.03 -3.08 20.47
N ASP A 203 -6.01 -4.09 21.34
CA ASP A 203 -6.27 -3.90 22.78
C ASP A 203 -5.23 -3.01 23.44
N LYS A 204 -3.94 -3.14 23.09
CA LYS A 204 -2.87 -2.26 23.59
C LYS A 204 -3.02 -0.84 23.09
N GLU A 205 -3.37 -0.64 21.82
CA GLU A 205 -3.59 0.69 21.25
C GLU A 205 -4.80 1.36 21.90
N ASN A 206 -5.93 0.65 22.04
CA ASN A 206 -7.12 1.15 22.72
C ASN A 206 -6.84 1.49 24.19
N SER A 207 -6.02 0.68 24.87
CA SER A 207 -5.60 0.94 26.25
C SER A 207 -4.69 2.18 26.38
N LYS A 208 -3.88 2.49 25.37
CA LYS A 208 -3.02 3.69 25.33
C LYS A 208 -3.79 4.96 24.92
N ASN A 209 -4.79 4.82 24.05
CA ASN A 209 -5.56 5.94 23.49
C ASN A 209 -6.85 6.26 24.26
N GLY A 210 -7.12 5.59 25.40
CA GLY A 210 -8.24 5.91 26.28
C GLY A 210 -9.63 5.63 25.69
N LYS A 211 -9.74 4.87 24.60
CA LYS A 211 -11.03 4.53 23.99
C LYS A 211 -11.59 3.25 24.62
N SER A 212 -12.75 3.38 25.26
CA SER A 212 -13.53 2.31 25.87
C SER A 212 -13.79 1.17 24.88
N LYS A 213 -13.67 -0.08 25.36
CA LYS A 213 -13.97 -1.32 24.65
C LYS A 213 -15.35 -1.24 23.98
N ILE A 214 -15.39 -1.49 22.67
CA ILE A 214 -16.64 -1.84 21.99
C ILE A 214 -16.97 -3.28 22.43
N PRO A 215 -18.16 -3.54 23.01
CA PRO A 215 -18.51 -4.88 23.44
C PRO A 215 -18.68 -5.79 22.22
N PRO A 216 -18.29 -7.08 22.33
CA PRO A 216 -18.50 -8.03 21.24
C PRO A 216 -20.00 -8.16 20.98
N SER A 217 -20.42 -7.84 19.76
CA SER A 217 -21.77 -8.14 19.28
C SER A 217 -21.96 -9.65 19.30
N ARG A 218 -22.97 -10.09 20.06
CA ARG A 218 -23.43 -11.48 20.14
C ARG A 218 -24.04 -11.90 18.80
N LEU A 219 -23.62 -13.10 18.35
CA LEU A 219 -24.27 -14.06 17.45
C LEU A 219 -24.45 -13.65 15.98
#